data_AF-A0A3M1AHD2-F1
#
_entry.id   AF-A0A3M1AHD2-F1
#
_cell.length_a   1.000
_cell.length_b   1.000
_cell.length_c   1.000
_cell.angle_alpha   90.00
_cell.angle_beta   90.00
_cell.angle_gamma   90.00
#
_symmetry.space_group_name_H-M   'P 1'
#
loop_
_entity.id
_entity.type
_entity.pdbx_description
1 polymer ?
#
loop_
_entity_poly.entity_id
_entity_poly.type
_entity_poly.pdbx_seq_one_letter_code
_entity_poly.pdbx_strand_id
1 'polypeptide(L)'
;MLILPTFSQAGDMGVGIGLNVGVSRLEGDLRNPQLSPLVSGHLKILPIPYVAIGGEVGFSSLNSKSHPVYSDFRTLIVPFEMSLTFNFLPLKKINPYVMAGGGGVYWNAQSNGNTIVLAGKKQSKVDSFLKTGGGLEYRLNNSVSLDLGATFRFSLTDAFDQLFQGDENDQVVDVHAGITYYFKLRKNDHDNDGVPDELDLSPEIAEDHDGFKDHDGIPEKNPSPVVFSSLDQSLAPDNSFSTPVVIHHLITTAESGKDVNIKANVYSRKNLRVVATLYRIKGTTRWQVIRMNHFGDSIFQATIPGNEVTRDGLEYCVVAVDETLKGIGYSGLPSLPIQMKVFPDGKPWRILGGTIGAATLSTATYLILRKQK
;
A
#
# COMPACT_ATOMS: atom_id res chain seq x y z
N MET A 1 -24.81 -7.42 -15.05
CA MET A 1 -24.98 -6.17 -14.28
C MET A 1 -23.79 -6.06 -13.34
N LEU A 2 -22.74 -5.35 -13.76
CA LEU A 2 -21.54 -5.13 -12.95
C LEU A 2 -21.94 -4.21 -11.79
N ILE A 3 -21.96 -4.76 -10.57
CA ILE A 3 -22.10 -3.94 -9.37
C ILE A 3 -20.71 -3.40 -9.07
N LEU A 4 -20.46 -2.17 -9.53
CA LEU A 4 -19.35 -1.36 -9.07
C LEU A 4 -19.52 -1.14 -7.56
N PRO A 5 -18.49 -1.40 -6.72
CA PRO A 5 -18.55 -0.98 -5.34
C PRO A 5 -18.67 0.54 -5.30
N THR A 6 -19.67 1.03 -4.58
CA THR A 6 -19.88 2.45 -4.30
C THR A 6 -18.64 3.01 -3.61
N PHE A 7 -17.84 3.77 -4.35
CA PHE A 7 -16.84 4.68 -3.79
C PHE A 7 -17.59 5.80 -3.06
N SER A 8 -17.76 5.64 -1.75
CA SER A 8 -18.15 6.72 -0.85
C SER A 8 -17.15 6.75 0.29
N GLN A 9 -15.98 7.33 0.00
CA GLN A 9 -15.19 8.01 1.01
C GLN A 9 -14.37 9.04 0.23
N ALA A 10 -14.67 10.31 0.45
CA ALA A 10 -13.88 11.41 -0.05
C ALA A 10 -12.50 11.30 0.62
N GLY A 11 -11.56 10.63 -0.05
CA GLY A 11 -10.20 10.47 0.43
C GLY A 11 -9.50 11.81 0.35
N ASP A 12 -8.92 12.24 1.47
CA ASP A 12 -8.11 13.45 1.53
C ASP A 12 -7.06 13.45 0.42
N MET A 13 -7.09 14.50 -0.40
CA MET A 13 -6.10 14.69 -1.45
C MET A 13 -4.75 15.02 -0.80
N GLY A 14 -3.79 14.10 -0.92
CA GLY A 14 -2.44 14.30 -0.42
C GLY A 14 -1.54 14.93 -1.48
N VAL A 15 -0.65 15.83 -1.09
CA VAL A 15 0.44 16.32 -1.97
C VAL A 15 1.77 16.00 -1.29
N GLY A 16 2.63 15.23 -1.94
CA GLY A 16 3.96 14.90 -1.46
C GLY A 16 5.04 15.60 -2.27
N ILE A 17 6.04 16.19 -1.64
CA ILE A 17 7.28 16.62 -2.29
C ILE A 17 8.44 15.83 -1.70
N GLY A 18 9.38 15.42 -2.53
CA GLY A 18 10.50 14.61 -2.04
C GLY A 18 11.73 14.66 -2.93
N LEU A 19 12.76 14.00 -2.42
CA LEU A 19 14.06 13.88 -3.07
C LEU A 19 14.55 12.45 -2.94
N ASN A 20 15.10 11.92 -4.04
CA ASN A 20 15.72 10.61 -4.13
C ASN A 20 17.20 10.77 -4.43
N VAL A 21 18.01 9.91 -3.83
CA VAL A 21 19.43 9.74 -4.13
C VAL A 21 19.68 8.27 -4.41
N GLY A 22 20.50 7.98 -5.41
CA GLY A 22 20.69 6.61 -5.85
C GLY A 22 21.87 6.41 -6.75
N VAL A 23 21.92 5.21 -7.29
CA VAL A 23 22.88 4.81 -8.32
C VAL A 23 22.09 4.33 -9.54
N SER A 24 22.58 4.72 -10.70
CA SER A 24 22.03 4.38 -12.00
C SER A 24 23.08 3.63 -12.81
N ARG A 25 22.61 2.72 -13.63
CA ARG A 25 23.41 1.92 -14.55
C ARG A 25 22.76 1.96 -15.93
N LEU A 26 23.54 2.35 -16.93
CA LEU A 26 23.15 2.21 -18.32
C LEU A 26 23.46 0.77 -18.78
N GLU A 27 22.50 0.08 -19.35
CA GLU A 27 22.67 -1.22 -19.99
C GLU A 27 22.29 -1.08 -21.47
N GLY A 28 23.10 -1.63 -22.37
CA GLY A 28 23.08 -1.42 -23.82
C GLY A 28 24.37 -1.97 -24.44
N ASP A 29 24.84 -1.41 -25.55
CA ASP A 29 25.98 -1.93 -26.34
C ASP A 29 27.37 -1.72 -25.71
N LEU A 30 27.46 -0.98 -24.60
CA LEU A 30 28.72 -0.69 -23.92
C LEU A 30 29.21 -1.87 -23.05
N ARG A 31 30.43 -2.36 -23.33
CA ARG A 31 31.10 -3.39 -22.50
C ARG A 31 31.53 -2.80 -21.14
N ASN A 32 31.00 -3.32 -20.02
CA ASN A 32 31.27 -2.91 -18.62
C ASN A 32 30.74 -1.52 -18.18
N PRO A 33 29.41 -1.31 -18.13
CA PRO A 33 28.83 -0.07 -17.63
C PRO A 33 29.09 0.15 -16.14
N GLN A 34 29.42 1.40 -15.75
CA GLN A 34 29.71 1.77 -14.36
C GLN A 34 28.48 2.34 -13.63
N LEU A 35 28.43 2.10 -12.31
CA LEU A 35 27.45 2.75 -11.44
C LEU A 35 27.70 4.26 -11.39
N SER A 36 26.63 5.01 -11.58
CA SER A 36 26.65 6.46 -11.75
C SER A 36 25.67 7.10 -10.78
N PRO A 37 26.04 8.18 -10.07
CA PRO A 37 25.16 8.80 -9.09
C PRO A 37 23.92 9.38 -9.76
N LEU A 38 22.77 9.20 -9.13
CA LEU A 38 21.48 9.76 -9.51
C LEU A 38 20.92 10.59 -8.35
N VAL A 39 20.43 11.78 -8.66
CA VAL A 39 19.64 12.59 -7.74
C VAL A 39 18.37 13.02 -8.47
N SER A 40 17.21 12.88 -7.84
CA SER A 40 15.96 13.37 -8.40
C SER A 40 15.06 14.02 -7.35
N GLY A 41 14.30 15.02 -7.78
CA GLY A 41 13.21 15.60 -7.01
C GLY A 41 11.87 15.16 -7.58
N HIS A 42 10.89 14.91 -6.72
CA HIS A 42 9.55 14.49 -7.15
C HIS A 42 8.43 15.25 -6.45
N LEU A 43 7.31 15.34 -7.15
CA LEU A 43 6.01 15.76 -6.65
C LEU A 43 5.06 14.58 -6.81
N LYS A 44 4.27 14.25 -5.80
CA LYS A 44 3.22 13.23 -5.81
C LYS A 44 1.89 13.90 -5.46
N ILE A 45 0.86 13.63 -6.24
CA ILE A 45 -0.52 14.00 -5.92
C ILE A 45 -1.27 12.70 -5.70
N LEU A 46 -1.99 12.58 -4.58
CA LEU A 46 -2.73 11.38 -4.19
C LEU A 46 -4.22 11.73 -4.16
N PRO A 47 -4.94 11.62 -5.29
CA PRO A 47 -6.39 11.86 -5.31
C PRO A 47 -7.15 10.88 -4.41
N ILE A 48 -6.60 9.67 -4.25
CA ILE A 48 -7.04 8.64 -3.30
C ILE A 48 -5.80 7.95 -2.71
N PRO A 49 -5.87 7.35 -1.50
CA PRO A 49 -4.70 6.75 -0.86
C PRO A 49 -3.97 5.68 -1.70
N TYR A 50 -4.72 4.93 -2.51
CA TYR A 50 -4.19 3.82 -3.30
C TYR A 50 -3.50 4.23 -4.60
N VAL A 51 -3.71 5.46 -5.09
CA VAL A 51 -3.22 5.91 -6.39
C VAL A 51 -2.55 7.27 -6.25
N ALA A 52 -1.30 7.37 -6.72
CA ALA A 52 -0.60 8.64 -6.83
C ALA A 52 -0.25 8.95 -8.29
N ILE A 53 -0.36 10.23 -8.66
CA ILE A 53 0.18 10.80 -9.89
C ILE A 53 1.46 11.54 -9.50
N GLY A 54 2.59 11.09 -10.02
CA GLY A 54 3.90 11.64 -9.70
C GLY A 54 4.56 12.32 -10.88
N GLY A 55 5.17 13.49 -10.65
CA GLY A 55 6.15 14.10 -11.55
C GLY A 55 7.55 14.00 -10.93
N GLU A 56 8.58 13.69 -11.73
CA GLU A 56 9.96 13.57 -11.29
C GLU A 56 10.89 14.31 -12.26
N VAL A 57 11.87 15.03 -11.71
CA VAL A 57 12.99 15.60 -12.48
C VAL A 57 14.29 15.17 -11.82
N GLY A 58 15.21 14.63 -12.62
CA GLY A 58 16.46 14.07 -12.12
C GLY A 58 17.71 14.64 -12.79
N PHE A 59 18.85 14.23 -12.26
CA PHE A 59 20.17 14.46 -12.83
C PHE A 59 21.05 13.22 -12.57
N SER A 60 21.73 12.73 -13.60
CA SER A 60 22.75 11.67 -13.48
C SER A 60 23.88 11.88 -14.49
N SER A 61 25.07 11.42 -14.12
CA SER A 61 26.26 11.41 -14.97
C SER A 61 26.66 9.97 -15.27
N LEU A 62 26.17 9.44 -16.38
CA LEU A 62 26.44 8.07 -16.81
C LEU A 62 27.88 7.97 -17.32
N ASN A 63 28.75 7.33 -16.55
CA ASN A 63 30.18 7.23 -16.85
C ASN A 63 30.51 5.93 -17.57
N SER A 64 31.35 5.97 -18.61
CA SER A 64 31.86 4.78 -19.30
C SER A 64 33.36 4.87 -19.57
N LYS A 65 34.10 3.82 -19.18
CA LYS A 65 35.55 3.69 -19.42
C LYS A 65 35.91 2.89 -20.68
N SER A 66 34.90 2.37 -21.38
CA SER A 66 35.09 1.40 -22.47
C SER A 66 34.65 1.95 -23.83
N HIS A 67 34.50 3.27 -23.98
CA HIS A 67 34.09 3.85 -25.25
C HIS A 67 35.23 3.67 -26.29
N PRO A 68 34.98 3.04 -27.45
CA PRO A 68 36.04 2.64 -28.39
C PRO A 68 36.83 3.81 -28.98
N VAL A 69 36.30 5.03 -28.92
CA VAL A 69 36.89 6.25 -29.51
C VAL A 69 37.34 7.29 -28.47
N TYR A 70 36.78 7.27 -27.25
CA TYR A 70 36.96 8.36 -26.27
C TYR A 70 37.40 7.79 -24.92
N SER A 71 38.51 8.27 -24.37
CA SER A 71 39.09 7.75 -23.12
C SER A 71 38.28 8.11 -21.86
N ASP A 72 37.65 9.29 -21.82
CA ASP A 72 36.84 9.79 -20.70
C ASP A 72 35.41 10.14 -21.17
N PHE A 73 34.67 9.14 -21.62
CA PHE A 73 33.30 9.33 -22.08
C PHE A 73 32.30 9.40 -20.91
N ARG A 74 31.46 10.44 -20.91
CA ARG A 74 30.35 10.59 -19.97
C ARG A 74 29.10 11.13 -20.67
N THR A 75 27.94 10.63 -20.27
CA THR A 75 26.65 11.16 -20.73
C THR A 75 25.92 11.77 -19.55
N LEU A 76 25.76 13.10 -19.57
CA LEU A 76 24.92 13.79 -18.59
C LEU A 76 23.46 13.65 -19.01
N ILE A 77 22.61 13.26 -18.07
CA ILE A 77 21.18 13.11 -18.31
C ILE A 77 20.36 13.93 -17.32
N VAL A 78 19.26 14.50 -17.83
CA VAL A 78 18.23 15.20 -17.07
C VAL A 78 16.87 14.62 -17.45
N PRO A 79 16.43 13.53 -16.78
CA PRO A 79 15.10 12.97 -16.99
C PRO A 79 14.03 13.90 -16.40
N PHE A 80 12.91 14.03 -17.11
CA PHE A 80 11.68 14.69 -16.66
C PHE A 80 10.50 13.80 -17.00
N GLU A 81 9.87 13.22 -15.97
CA GLU A 81 9.01 12.06 -16.11
C GLU A 81 7.71 12.22 -15.32
N MET A 82 6.64 11.61 -15.83
CA MET A 82 5.41 11.42 -15.09
C MET A 82 5.19 9.94 -14.83
N SER A 83 4.56 9.60 -13.72
CA SER A 83 4.26 8.23 -13.32
C SER A 83 2.94 8.13 -12.59
N LEU A 84 2.26 6.99 -12.80
CA LEU A 84 1.15 6.56 -11.98
C LEU A 84 1.67 5.48 -11.02
N THR A 85 1.45 5.68 -9.73
CA THR A 85 1.89 4.79 -8.66
C THR A 85 0.67 4.15 -8.01
N PHE A 86 0.71 2.83 -7.84
CA PHE A 86 -0.28 2.07 -7.09
C PHE A 86 0.31 1.63 -5.75
N ASN A 87 -0.31 2.08 -4.66
CA ASN A 87 0.06 1.75 -3.28
C ASN A 87 -0.73 0.54 -2.81
N PHE A 88 -0.05 -0.51 -2.35
CA PHE A 88 -0.73 -1.72 -1.86
C PHE A 88 -1.27 -1.56 -0.44
N LEU A 89 -0.54 -0.86 0.43
CA LEU A 89 -0.86 -0.73 1.85
C LEU A 89 -0.69 0.74 2.33
N PRO A 90 -1.40 1.71 1.72
CA PRO A 90 -1.14 3.15 1.92
C PRO A 90 -1.42 3.67 3.34
N LEU A 91 -2.12 2.90 4.16
CA LEU A 91 -2.45 3.24 5.56
C LEU A 91 -1.56 2.53 6.58
N LYS A 92 -0.68 1.63 6.15
CA LYS A 92 0.23 0.90 7.05
C LYS A 92 1.59 1.58 7.10
N LYS A 93 2.35 1.29 8.16
CA LYS A 93 3.70 1.83 8.37
C LYS A 93 4.67 1.48 7.25
N ILE A 94 4.49 0.31 6.63
CA ILE A 94 5.21 -0.13 5.44
C ILE A 94 4.20 -0.24 4.31
N ASN A 95 4.43 0.52 3.24
CA ASN A 95 3.61 0.57 2.04
C ASN A 95 4.43 0.12 0.82
N PRO A 96 4.28 -1.13 0.36
CA PRO A 96 4.77 -1.53 -0.95
C PRO A 96 4.03 -0.79 -2.05
N TYR A 97 4.73 -0.46 -3.14
CA TYR A 97 4.11 0.15 -4.31
C TYR A 97 4.74 -0.32 -5.62
N VAL A 98 4.00 -0.13 -6.71
CA VAL A 98 4.49 -0.25 -8.10
C VAL A 98 4.17 1.03 -8.86
N MET A 99 4.99 1.36 -9.84
CA MET A 99 4.78 2.53 -10.69
C MET A 99 5.02 2.23 -12.17
N ALA A 100 4.30 2.96 -13.01
CA ALA A 100 4.49 2.96 -14.46
C ALA A 100 4.24 4.35 -15.02
N GLY A 101 4.95 4.72 -16.07
CA GLY A 101 4.85 6.04 -16.65
C GLY A 101 5.85 6.25 -17.77
N GLY A 102 6.24 7.50 -17.98
CA GLY A 102 7.19 7.87 -18.99
C GLY A 102 7.36 9.38 -19.05
N GLY A 103 8.27 9.81 -19.90
CA GLY A 103 8.56 11.22 -20.08
C GLY A 103 9.70 11.42 -21.06
N GLY A 104 10.39 12.54 -20.89
CA GLY A 104 11.54 12.86 -21.70
C GLY A 104 12.83 12.82 -20.89
N VAL A 105 13.94 12.80 -21.62
CA VAL A 105 15.27 12.95 -21.05
C VAL A 105 16.09 13.85 -21.95
N TYR A 106 16.64 14.91 -21.37
CA TYR A 106 17.69 15.65 -22.06
C TYR A 106 19.02 14.98 -21.79
N TRP A 107 19.78 14.66 -22.83
CA TRP A 107 21.11 14.08 -22.70
C TRP A 107 22.18 14.93 -23.40
N ASN A 108 23.40 14.88 -22.87
CA ASN A 108 24.58 15.55 -23.42
C ASN A 108 25.79 14.63 -23.28
N ALA A 109 26.28 14.12 -24.41
CA ALA A 109 27.47 13.28 -24.46
C ALA A 109 28.73 14.14 -24.46
N GLN A 110 29.64 13.86 -23.54
CA GLN A 110 30.85 14.63 -23.32
C GLN A 110 32.10 13.74 -23.31
N SER A 111 33.20 14.30 -23.80
CA SER A 111 34.55 13.72 -23.73
C SER A 111 35.50 14.81 -23.24
N ASN A 112 36.32 14.49 -22.22
CA ASN A 112 37.24 15.44 -21.57
C ASN A 112 36.56 16.77 -21.14
N GLY A 113 35.28 16.70 -20.76
CA GLY A 113 34.50 17.86 -20.29
C GLY A 113 33.81 18.67 -21.39
N ASN A 114 34.08 18.40 -22.67
CA ASN A 114 33.47 19.10 -23.80
C ASN A 114 32.37 18.24 -24.45
N THR A 115 31.27 18.87 -24.89
CA THR A 115 30.24 18.19 -25.68
C THR A 115 30.84 17.63 -26.97
N ILE A 116 30.57 16.36 -27.24
CA ILE A 116 31.03 15.68 -28.43
C ILE A 116 30.32 16.27 -29.65
N VAL A 117 31.08 16.45 -30.75
CA VAL A 117 30.56 16.92 -32.04
C VAL A 117 30.89 15.87 -33.08
N LEU A 118 29.86 15.22 -33.64
CA LEU A 118 29.99 14.26 -34.73
C LEU A 118 29.39 14.85 -35.99
N ALA A 119 30.14 14.82 -37.10
CA ALA A 119 29.72 15.36 -38.40
C ALA A 119 29.15 16.80 -38.32
N GLY A 120 29.75 17.67 -37.48
CA GLY A 120 29.33 19.05 -37.28
C GLY A 120 28.08 19.25 -36.40
N LYS A 121 27.51 18.18 -35.85
CA LYS A 121 26.34 18.23 -34.97
C LYS A 121 26.73 17.94 -33.52
N LYS A 122 26.32 18.83 -32.61
CA LYS A 122 26.45 18.62 -31.16
C LYS A 122 25.64 17.41 -30.75
N GLN A 123 26.25 16.56 -29.93
CA GLN A 123 25.66 15.34 -29.42
C GLN A 123 24.94 15.63 -28.11
N SER A 124 23.82 16.35 -28.26
CA SER A 124 22.89 16.63 -27.19
C SER A 124 21.48 16.70 -27.75
N LYS A 125 20.54 15.94 -27.20
CA LYS A 125 19.17 15.87 -27.68
C LYS A 125 18.20 15.60 -26.54
N VAL A 126 16.92 15.83 -26.80
CA VAL A 126 15.83 15.30 -25.98
C VAL A 126 15.38 13.97 -26.58
N ASP A 127 15.21 12.99 -25.71
CA ASP A 127 14.70 11.66 -26.01
C ASP A 127 13.48 11.33 -25.14
N SER A 128 12.88 10.17 -25.33
CA SER A 128 11.72 9.68 -24.59
C SER A 128 12.05 8.42 -23.78
N PHE A 129 11.61 8.39 -22.53
CA PHE A 129 11.68 7.22 -21.67
C PHE A 129 10.29 6.66 -21.37
N LEU A 130 10.19 5.34 -21.44
CA LEU A 130 9.15 4.58 -20.74
C LEU A 130 9.70 4.15 -19.39
N LYS A 131 8.95 4.41 -18.32
CA LYS A 131 9.34 4.20 -16.93
C LYS A 131 8.49 3.12 -16.29
N THR A 132 9.12 2.20 -15.57
CA THR A 132 8.43 1.30 -14.65
C THR A 132 9.30 1.03 -13.42
N GLY A 133 8.69 0.68 -12.30
CA GLY A 133 9.43 0.42 -11.09
C GLY A 133 8.54 0.05 -9.93
N GLY A 134 9.15 0.04 -8.76
CA GLY A 134 8.45 -0.23 -7.52
C GLY A 134 9.41 -0.14 -6.35
N GLY A 135 8.83 -0.16 -5.16
CA GLY A 135 9.59 0.06 -3.95
C GLY A 135 8.79 -0.20 -2.70
N LEU A 136 9.41 0.19 -1.59
CA LEU A 136 8.86 0.14 -0.25
C LEU A 136 8.95 1.54 0.34
N GLU A 137 7.80 2.08 0.71
CA GLU A 137 7.73 3.30 1.51
C GLU A 137 7.59 2.93 2.99
N TYR A 138 8.42 3.53 3.84
CA TYR A 138 8.35 3.44 5.29
C TYR A 138 7.91 4.79 5.87
N ARG A 139 6.76 4.80 6.54
CA ARG A 139 6.20 6.01 7.15
C ARG A 139 6.83 6.26 8.51
N LEU A 140 7.57 7.36 8.63
CA LEU A 140 8.14 7.81 9.92
C LEU A 140 7.04 8.41 10.81
N ASN A 141 6.19 9.25 10.23
CA ASN A 141 5.03 9.87 10.87
C ASN A 141 3.98 10.24 9.79
N ASN A 142 2.92 10.94 10.17
CA ASN A 142 1.82 11.30 9.26
C ASN A 142 2.21 12.24 8.10
N SER A 143 3.42 12.83 8.12
CA SER A 143 3.87 13.81 7.12
C SER A 143 5.20 13.43 6.46
N VAL A 144 5.96 12.47 6.97
CA VAL A 144 7.29 12.12 6.45
C VAL A 144 7.39 10.63 6.19
N SER A 145 7.83 10.27 4.98
CA SER A 145 8.18 8.91 4.61
C SER A 145 9.61 8.80 4.10
N LEU A 146 10.20 7.63 4.32
CA LEU A 146 11.41 7.16 3.68
C LEU A 146 11.02 6.20 2.57
N ASP A 147 11.76 6.22 1.46
CA ASP A 147 11.52 5.39 0.29
C ASP A 147 12.76 4.57 -0.03
N LEU A 148 12.55 3.33 -0.45
CA LEU A 148 13.57 2.51 -1.09
C LEU A 148 12.95 1.89 -2.35
N GLY A 149 13.50 2.23 -3.51
CA GLY A 149 12.90 1.89 -4.80
C GLY A 149 13.92 1.47 -5.85
N ALA A 150 13.40 0.86 -6.91
CA ALA A 150 14.12 0.58 -8.13
C ALA A 150 13.28 0.98 -9.35
N THR A 151 13.93 1.60 -10.33
CA THR A 151 13.30 2.04 -11.58
C THR A 151 14.03 1.47 -12.78
N PHE A 152 13.25 1.11 -13.79
CA PHE A 152 13.69 0.70 -15.11
C PHE A 152 13.16 1.72 -16.11
N ARG A 153 14.07 2.31 -16.88
CA ARG A 153 13.77 3.26 -17.95
C ARG A 153 14.21 2.65 -19.27
N PHE A 154 13.28 2.57 -20.21
CA PHE A 154 13.55 2.10 -21.56
C PHE A 154 13.53 3.30 -22.50
N SER A 155 14.59 3.49 -23.27
CA SER A 155 14.58 4.45 -24.36
C SER A 155 13.64 3.94 -25.46
N LEU A 156 12.76 4.82 -25.94
CA LEU A 156 11.92 4.53 -27.11
C LEU A 156 12.66 4.83 -28.43
N THR A 157 13.87 5.40 -28.36
CA THR A 157 14.71 5.65 -29.53
C THR A 157 16.16 5.20 -29.30
N ASP A 158 16.83 4.84 -30.40
CA ASP A 158 18.17 4.23 -30.45
C ASP A 158 19.32 5.26 -30.42
N ALA A 159 19.14 6.36 -29.67
CA ALA A 159 19.97 7.56 -29.83
C ALA A 159 20.89 7.87 -28.64
N PHE A 160 20.94 7.02 -27.61
CA PHE A 160 21.56 7.37 -26.33
C PHE A 160 23.09 7.16 -26.31
N ASP A 161 23.62 6.23 -27.09
CA ASP A 161 25.04 5.85 -27.08
C ASP A 161 25.84 6.20 -28.36
N GLN A 162 25.18 6.72 -29.40
CA GLN A 162 25.75 7.08 -30.71
C GLN A 162 26.42 5.94 -31.49
N LEU A 163 26.15 4.68 -31.15
CA LEU A 163 26.60 3.52 -31.90
C LEU A 163 25.44 2.94 -32.73
N PHE A 164 25.33 3.34 -34.00
CA PHE A 164 24.42 2.69 -34.97
C PHE A 164 24.96 1.31 -35.45
N GLN A 165 25.54 0.53 -34.54
CA GLN A 165 26.05 -0.82 -34.80
C GLN A 165 25.59 -1.80 -33.71
N GLY A 166 24.27 -1.92 -33.60
CA GLY A 166 23.56 -2.86 -32.74
C GLY A 166 22.06 -2.67 -32.94
N ASP A 167 21.26 -3.67 -32.58
CA ASP A 167 19.79 -3.68 -32.63
C ASP A 167 19.17 -3.63 -31.21
N GLU A 168 19.94 -3.20 -30.20
CA GLU A 168 19.53 -3.21 -28.80
C GLU A 168 19.28 -1.79 -28.25
N ASN A 169 18.02 -1.48 -27.93
CA ASN A 169 17.64 -0.21 -27.32
C ASN A 169 18.27 0.00 -25.93
N ASP A 170 18.84 1.18 -25.70
CA ASP A 170 19.42 1.59 -24.41
C ASP A 170 18.42 1.61 -23.24
N GLN A 171 18.81 1.03 -22.10
CA GLN A 171 18.01 1.01 -20.87
C GLN A 171 18.81 1.54 -19.67
N VAL A 172 18.12 2.21 -18.75
CA VAL A 172 18.72 2.68 -17.49
C VAL A 172 18.00 2.03 -16.33
N VAL A 173 18.77 1.36 -15.47
CA VAL A 173 18.30 0.80 -14.21
C VAL A 173 18.86 1.62 -13.06
N ASP A 174 18.01 2.04 -12.14
CA ASP A 174 18.43 2.67 -10.89
C ASP A 174 17.87 1.99 -9.65
N VAL A 175 18.65 2.11 -8.59
CA VAL A 175 18.24 1.85 -7.21
C VAL A 175 18.42 3.14 -6.44
N HIS A 176 17.38 3.56 -5.74
CA HIS A 176 17.36 4.82 -5.02
C HIS A 176 16.78 4.67 -3.62
N ALA A 177 17.19 5.57 -2.74
CA ALA A 177 16.56 5.83 -1.47
C ALA A 177 16.08 7.29 -1.45
N GLY A 178 14.91 7.52 -0.86
CA GLY A 178 14.26 8.82 -0.90
C GLY A 178 13.67 9.25 0.44
N ILE A 179 13.36 10.53 0.51
CA ILE A 179 12.54 11.11 1.57
C ILE A 179 11.41 11.91 0.92
N THR A 180 10.18 11.73 1.42
CA THR A 180 9.01 12.48 0.96
C THR A 180 8.32 13.15 2.14
N TYR A 181 8.01 14.43 1.99
CA TYR A 181 7.15 15.18 2.89
C TYR A 181 5.76 15.32 2.26
N TYR A 182 4.74 14.82 2.96
CA TYR A 182 3.34 14.91 2.56
C TYR A 182 2.65 16.10 3.25
N PHE A 183 2.22 17.06 2.45
CA PHE A 183 1.19 18.03 2.80
C PHE A 183 -0.17 17.33 2.73
N LYS A 184 -0.81 17.15 3.88
CA LYS A 184 -2.24 16.87 3.90
C LYS A 184 -2.96 18.17 3.52
N LEU A 185 -3.69 18.19 2.41
CA LEU A 185 -4.67 19.25 2.17
C LEU A 185 -5.82 18.99 3.15
N ARG A 186 -5.67 19.53 4.36
CA ARG A 186 -6.61 19.29 5.45
C ARG A 186 -8.01 19.73 5.07
N LYS A 187 -8.96 18.80 5.16
CA LYS A 187 -10.18 19.10 5.91
C LYS A 187 -9.79 19.27 7.38
N ASN A 188 -10.44 20.20 8.10
CA ASN A 188 -10.10 20.47 9.50
C ASN A 188 -10.04 19.16 10.31
N ASP A 189 -9.07 19.06 11.20
CA ASP A 189 -8.70 17.92 12.04
C ASP A 189 -7.97 18.57 13.23
N HIS A 190 -8.77 18.98 14.22
CA HIS A 190 -8.38 19.88 15.32
C HIS A 190 -7.40 19.20 16.28
N ASP A 191 -7.60 17.92 16.59
CA ASP A 191 -6.74 17.17 17.51
C ASP A 191 -5.59 16.40 16.84
N ASN A 192 -5.59 16.31 15.51
CA ASN A 192 -4.52 15.77 14.67
C ASN A 192 -4.37 14.23 14.72
N ASP A 193 -5.43 13.50 15.04
CA ASP A 193 -5.40 12.04 15.06
C ASP A 193 -5.52 11.38 13.68
N GLY A 194 -5.90 12.16 12.66
CA GLY A 194 -6.06 11.69 11.28
C GLY A 194 -7.49 11.36 10.85
N VAL A 195 -8.49 11.65 11.69
CA VAL A 195 -9.91 11.72 11.35
C VAL A 195 -10.27 13.20 11.11
N PRO A 196 -10.90 13.58 9.99
CA PRO A 196 -11.35 14.96 9.81
C PRO A 196 -12.47 15.31 10.79
N ASP A 197 -12.50 16.53 11.35
CA ASP A 197 -13.52 17.04 12.29
C ASP A 197 -14.96 16.75 11.86
N GLU A 198 -15.23 16.80 10.54
CA GLU A 198 -16.56 16.55 9.98
C GLU A 198 -17.02 15.09 10.17
N LEU A 199 -16.07 14.18 10.40
CA LEU A 199 -16.22 12.74 10.57
C LEU A 199 -15.75 12.27 11.95
N ASP A 200 -15.15 13.16 12.73
CA ASP A 200 -14.61 12.93 14.06
C ASP A 200 -15.69 13.17 15.12
N LEU A 201 -15.94 12.16 15.95
CA LEU A 201 -16.91 12.25 17.03
C LEU A 201 -16.34 12.94 18.28
N SER A 202 -15.02 13.05 18.42
CA SER A 202 -14.34 13.84 19.46
C SER A 202 -13.25 14.76 18.88
N PRO A 203 -13.59 15.82 18.11
CA PRO A 203 -12.62 16.69 17.41
C PRO A 203 -11.52 17.36 18.25
N GLU A 204 -11.62 17.30 19.58
CA GLU A 204 -10.70 17.96 20.53
C GLU A 204 -9.76 16.96 21.23
N ILE A 205 -9.94 15.65 21.03
CA ILE A 205 -9.22 14.60 21.75
C ILE A 205 -8.80 13.48 20.79
N ALA A 206 -7.51 13.47 20.49
CA ALA A 206 -6.95 12.56 19.50
C ALA A 206 -7.22 11.07 19.80
N GLU A 207 -7.73 10.35 18.79
CA GLU A 207 -7.90 8.90 18.78
C GLU A 207 -6.64 8.14 19.17
N ASP A 208 -6.77 7.11 20.01
CA ASP A 208 -5.71 6.15 20.22
C ASP A 208 -5.81 4.98 19.23
N HIS A 209 -4.92 4.96 18.23
CA HIS A 209 -4.89 3.93 17.18
C HIS A 209 -4.40 2.57 17.73
N ASP A 210 -5.23 1.92 18.55
CA ASP A 210 -4.95 0.65 19.18
C ASP A 210 -5.55 -0.56 18.42
N GLY A 211 -6.20 -0.28 17.29
CA GLY A 211 -6.76 -1.27 16.38
C GLY A 211 -8.24 -1.58 16.65
N PHE A 212 -8.86 -0.87 17.58
CA PHE A 212 -10.29 -0.91 17.85
C PHE A 212 -10.90 0.43 17.50
N LYS A 213 -11.83 0.44 16.53
CA LYS A 213 -12.65 1.62 16.21
C LYS A 213 -11.92 2.93 15.86
N ASP A 214 -10.62 2.87 15.53
CA ASP A 214 -9.70 3.89 14.96
C ASP A 214 -10.24 4.83 13.83
N HIS A 215 -11.50 4.74 13.42
CA HIS A 215 -12.13 5.54 12.38
C HIS A 215 -13.31 6.38 12.91
N ASP A 216 -13.66 6.27 14.19
CA ASP A 216 -14.76 7.04 14.78
C ASP A 216 -14.30 8.29 15.56
N GLY A 217 -12.99 8.42 15.82
CA GLY A 217 -12.40 9.62 16.44
C GLY A 217 -12.75 9.74 17.92
N ILE A 218 -12.91 8.61 18.63
CA ILE A 218 -13.15 8.59 20.08
C ILE A 218 -12.10 7.73 20.77
N PRO A 219 -11.09 8.31 21.44
CA PRO A 219 -10.07 7.51 22.09
C PRO A 219 -10.68 6.59 23.15
N GLU A 220 -10.50 5.29 22.96
CA GLU A 220 -10.91 4.22 23.86
C GLU A 220 -10.33 4.39 25.27
N LYS A 221 -9.17 5.04 25.37
CA LYS A 221 -8.51 5.34 26.64
C LYS A 221 -9.01 6.65 27.28
N ASN A 222 -10.30 6.69 27.64
CA ASN A 222 -10.73 7.40 28.84
C ASN A 222 -12.07 6.89 29.39
N PRO A 223 -12.08 6.09 30.47
CA PRO A 223 -13.20 6.09 31.39
C PRO A 223 -13.04 7.33 32.27
N SER A 224 -13.71 8.44 31.95
CA SER A 224 -13.83 9.55 32.90
C SER A 224 -15.30 9.88 33.20
N PRO A 225 -15.79 9.47 34.38
CA PRO A 225 -17.17 9.63 34.82
C PRO A 225 -17.38 10.97 35.53
N VAL A 226 -17.42 12.11 34.84
CA VAL A 226 -17.77 13.38 35.52
C VAL A 226 -18.43 14.41 34.60
N VAL A 227 -19.69 14.20 34.23
CA VAL A 227 -20.67 15.29 34.15
C VAL A 227 -22.01 14.79 34.70
N PHE A 228 -22.08 14.64 36.03
CA PHE A 228 -23.33 14.68 36.78
C PHE A 228 -23.15 15.59 37.99
N SER A 229 -23.25 16.89 37.75
CA SER A 229 -23.72 17.92 38.69
C SER A 229 -23.74 19.23 37.89
N SER A 230 -24.84 19.85 37.51
CA SER A 230 -26.10 20.03 38.22
C SER A 230 -27.10 20.67 37.25
N LEU A 231 -28.18 19.98 36.91
CA LEU A 231 -29.53 20.50 36.75
C LEU A 231 -30.43 19.41 36.15
N ASP A 232 -31.53 19.18 36.86
CA ASP A 232 -32.66 18.31 36.58
C ASP A 232 -32.53 16.80 36.82
N GLN A 233 -32.55 16.47 38.12
CA GLN A 233 -32.98 15.19 38.63
C GLN A 233 -34.52 15.10 38.54
N SER A 234 -35.05 14.84 37.36
CA SER A 234 -36.39 14.27 37.21
C SER A 234 -36.50 13.63 35.82
N LEU A 235 -37.06 12.41 35.75
CA LEU A 235 -37.37 11.62 34.55
C LEU A 235 -36.27 10.63 34.05
N ALA A 236 -36.02 9.55 34.81
CA ALA A 236 -36.28 8.16 34.35
C ALA A 236 -35.57 7.12 35.25
N PRO A 237 -36.28 6.08 35.73
CA PRO A 237 -35.67 4.88 36.28
C PRO A 237 -35.49 3.85 35.16
N ASP A 238 -34.27 3.50 34.73
CA ASP A 238 -34.09 2.22 34.02
C ASP A 238 -32.65 1.66 34.07
N ASN A 239 -32.57 0.36 34.33
CA ASN A 239 -31.42 -0.54 34.23
C ASN A 239 -31.03 -0.73 32.75
N SER A 240 -30.40 0.26 32.11
CA SER A 240 -30.12 0.20 30.68
C SER A 240 -28.86 -0.62 30.33
N PHE A 241 -29.10 -1.91 30.06
CA PHE A 241 -28.41 -2.77 29.07
C PHE A 241 -26.88 -2.63 28.90
N SER A 242 -26.09 -3.23 29.80
CA SER A 242 -24.68 -3.54 29.53
C SER A 242 -24.57 -4.76 28.60
N THR A 243 -24.73 -4.55 27.28
CA THR A 243 -24.48 -5.59 26.27
C THR A 243 -23.01 -6.02 26.29
N PRO A 244 -22.70 -7.30 26.04
CA PRO A 244 -21.31 -7.70 25.80
C PRO A 244 -20.71 -6.95 24.60
N VAL A 245 -19.42 -6.65 24.67
CA VAL A 245 -18.64 -6.11 23.55
C VAL A 245 -17.76 -7.23 23.00
N VAL A 246 -17.80 -7.46 21.68
CA VAL A 246 -17.04 -8.52 21.00
C VAL A 246 -16.06 -7.87 20.01
N ILE A 247 -14.77 -8.04 20.27
CA ILE A 247 -13.67 -7.58 19.42
C ILE A 247 -13.00 -8.81 18.84
N HIS A 248 -12.93 -8.95 17.52
CA HIS A 248 -12.23 -10.11 16.93
C HIS A 248 -11.39 -9.68 15.74
N HIS A 249 -10.31 -10.41 15.49
CA HIS A 249 -9.48 -10.17 14.33
C HIS A 249 -10.22 -10.65 13.07
N LEU A 250 -10.44 -9.74 12.10
CA LEU A 250 -11.13 -10.07 10.85
C LEU A 250 -10.29 -11.02 9.99
N ILE A 251 -10.83 -12.20 9.72
CA ILE A 251 -10.23 -13.17 8.80
C ILE A 251 -10.99 -13.12 7.48
N THR A 252 -10.49 -12.33 6.53
CA THR A 252 -11.13 -12.14 5.22
C THR A 252 -10.62 -13.12 4.16
N THR A 253 -9.62 -13.94 4.49
CA THR A 253 -9.04 -14.94 3.58
C THR A 253 -8.65 -16.23 4.30
N ALA A 254 -8.77 -17.37 3.61
CA ALA A 254 -8.35 -18.68 4.10
C ALA A 254 -7.91 -19.60 2.96
N GLU A 255 -7.27 -20.72 3.30
CA GLU A 255 -6.89 -21.78 2.37
C GLU A 255 -7.92 -22.91 2.41
N SER A 256 -8.28 -23.42 1.23
CA SER A 256 -9.24 -24.51 1.14
C SER A 256 -8.68 -25.76 1.81
N GLY A 257 -9.50 -26.42 2.64
CA GLY A 257 -9.08 -27.62 3.35
C GLY A 257 -8.25 -27.37 4.61
N LYS A 258 -7.97 -26.10 4.98
CA LYS A 258 -7.21 -25.75 6.19
C LYS A 258 -8.10 -25.20 7.29
N ASP A 259 -7.80 -25.60 8.53
CA ASP A 259 -8.48 -25.10 9.71
C ASP A 259 -8.33 -23.57 9.83
N VAL A 260 -9.42 -22.89 10.16
CA VAL A 260 -9.43 -21.45 10.39
C VAL A 260 -9.70 -21.17 11.86
N ASN A 261 -8.72 -20.54 12.50
CA ASN A 261 -8.79 -20.27 13.93
C ASN A 261 -9.30 -18.84 14.18
N ILE A 262 -10.49 -18.74 14.76
CA ILE A 262 -11.15 -17.49 15.11
C ILE A 262 -10.84 -17.16 16.57
N LYS A 263 -10.27 -15.99 16.81
CA LYS A 263 -9.97 -15.44 18.15
C LYS A 263 -10.72 -14.15 18.37
N ALA A 264 -11.33 -14.00 19.55
CA ALA A 264 -12.07 -12.81 19.94
C ALA A 264 -11.79 -12.44 21.40
N ASN A 265 -11.71 -11.15 21.68
CA ASN A 265 -11.75 -10.59 23.01
C ASN A 265 -13.18 -10.17 23.32
N VAL A 266 -13.76 -10.68 24.41
CA VAL A 266 -15.14 -10.38 24.81
C VAL A 266 -15.17 -9.75 26.20
N TYR A 267 -15.73 -8.55 26.28
CA TYR A 267 -15.86 -7.79 27.52
C TYR A 267 -17.33 -7.69 27.91
N SER A 268 -17.65 -7.94 29.18
CA SER A 268 -19.01 -7.75 29.70
C SER A 268 -18.98 -7.43 31.17
N ARG A 269 -19.94 -6.60 31.62
CA ARG A 269 -20.18 -6.33 33.05
C ARG A 269 -21.00 -7.43 33.74
N LYS A 270 -21.58 -8.35 32.96
CA LYS A 270 -22.35 -9.52 33.43
C LYS A 270 -21.62 -10.79 33.02
N ASN A 271 -21.95 -11.92 33.64
CA ASN A 271 -21.38 -13.18 33.18
C ASN A 271 -21.87 -13.51 31.77
N LEU A 272 -20.99 -14.10 30.98
CA LEU A 272 -21.31 -14.55 29.63
C LEU A 272 -21.92 -15.95 29.69
N ARG A 273 -23.08 -16.13 29.06
CA ARG A 273 -23.72 -17.44 28.91
C ARG A 273 -23.11 -18.24 27.76
N VAL A 274 -22.83 -17.56 26.66
CA VAL A 274 -22.26 -18.18 25.47
C VAL A 274 -21.44 -17.15 24.68
N VAL A 275 -20.29 -17.59 24.20
CA VAL A 275 -19.55 -16.94 23.12
C VAL A 275 -19.43 -17.96 22.00
N ALA A 276 -19.84 -17.59 20.79
CA ALA A 276 -19.90 -18.50 19.66
C ALA A 276 -19.49 -17.82 18.36
N THR A 277 -18.83 -18.59 17.49
CA THR A 277 -18.65 -18.25 16.08
C THR A 277 -19.78 -18.92 15.30
N LEU A 278 -20.54 -18.13 14.55
CA LEU A 278 -21.47 -18.63 13.55
C LEU A 278 -20.79 -18.57 12.19
N TYR A 279 -20.87 -19.63 11.40
CA TYR A 279 -20.31 -19.65 10.06
C TYR A 279 -21.19 -20.42 9.09
N ARG A 280 -21.05 -20.16 7.79
CA ARG A 280 -21.70 -20.91 6.71
C ARG A 280 -20.92 -20.81 5.42
N ILE A 281 -21.13 -21.76 4.52
CA ILE A 281 -20.63 -21.66 3.14
C ILE A 281 -21.36 -20.51 2.46
N LYS A 282 -20.60 -19.66 1.77
CA LYS A 282 -21.14 -18.49 1.09
C LYS A 282 -22.27 -18.89 0.13
N GLY A 283 -23.41 -18.21 0.23
CA GLY A 283 -24.61 -18.50 -0.56
C GLY A 283 -25.55 -19.55 0.02
N THR A 284 -25.16 -20.22 1.12
CA THR A 284 -26.08 -21.08 1.88
C THR A 284 -26.87 -20.27 2.91
N THR A 285 -28.02 -20.79 3.35
CA THR A 285 -28.90 -20.09 4.31
C THR A 285 -28.69 -20.55 5.75
N ARG A 286 -28.15 -21.75 5.95
CA ARG A 286 -28.04 -22.39 7.26
C ARG A 286 -26.72 -22.02 7.95
N TRP A 287 -26.82 -21.39 9.12
CA TRP A 287 -25.68 -21.12 10.01
C TRP A 287 -25.29 -22.38 10.80
N GLN A 288 -24.01 -22.68 10.81
CA GLN A 288 -23.37 -23.58 11.76
C GLN A 288 -22.85 -22.76 12.94
N VAL A 289 -22.84 -23.33 14.15
CA VAL A 289 -22.49 -22.62 15.39
C VAL A 289 -21.41 -23.39 16.13
N ILE A 290 -20.27 -22.75 16.36
CA ILE A 290 -19.15 -23.28 17.15
C ILE A 290 -19.07 -22.48 18.43
N ARG A 291 -19.20 -23.14 19.59
CA ARG A 291 -18.93 -22.48 20.87
C ARG A 291 -17.43 -22.22 21.00
N MET A 292 -17.09 -21.01 21.42
CA MET A 292 -15.69 -20.62 21.63
C MET A 292 -15.25 -21.06 23.02
N ASN A 293 -14.02 -21.58 23.10
CA ASN A 293 -13.37 -21.93 24.35
C ASN A 293 -12.73 -20.68 24.96
N HIS A 294 -12.83 -20.54 26.28
CA HIS A 294 -12.22 -19.43 27.03
C HIS A 294 -10.78 -19.78 27.40
N PHE A 295 -9.85 -18.84 27.17
CA PHE A 295 -8.41 -19.03 27.37
C PHE A 295 -7.83 -17.92 28.26
N GLY A 296 -8.38 -17.74 29.48
CA GLY A 296 -7.93 -16.71 30.42
C GLY A 296 -8.22 -15.27 29.94
N ASP A 297 -8.26 -14.32 30.87
CA ASP A 297 -8.65 -12.93 30.62
C ASP A 297 -10.00 -12.81 29.87
N SER A 298 -10.06 -11.99 28.83
CA SER A 298 -11.23 -11.79 27.95
C SER A 298 -11.15 -12.59 26.65
N ILE A 299 -10.23 -13.56 26.52
CA ILE A 299 -9.92 -14.21 25.22
C ILE A 299 -10.74 -15.48 25.00
N PHE A 300 -11.38 -15.56 23.84
CA PHE A 300 -12.16 -16.68 23.36
C PHE A 300 -11.65 -17.16 22.00
N GLN A 301 -11.67 -18.47 21.77
CA GLN A 301 -11.18 -19.07 20.53
C GLN A 301 -12.07 -20.21 20.04
N ALA A 302 -12.33 -20.26 18.73
CA ALA A 302 -12.95 -21.38 18.04
C ALA A 302 -12.16 -21.72 16.77
N THR A 303 -12.28 -22.96 16.30
CA THR A 303 -11.66 -23.40 15.04
C THR A 303 -12.75 -23.88 14.11
N ILE A 304 -12.88 -23.23 12.95
CA ILE A 304 -13.67 -23.73 11.83
C ILE A 304 -12.84 -24.83 11.16
N PRO A 305 -13.35 -26.06 11.07
CA PRO A 305 -12.57 -27.19 10.58
C PRO A 305 -12.36 -27.08 9.06
N GLY A 306 -11.18 -27.45 8.58
CA GLY A 306 -10.76 -27.22 7.20
C GLY A 306 -11.60 -27.93 6.15
N ASN A 307 -12.26 -29.03 6.51
CA ASN A 307 -13.22 -29.72 5.63
C ASN A 307 -14.45 -28.87 5.27
N GLU A 308 -14.80 -27.88 6.10
CA GLU A 308 -15.89 -26.93 5.85
C GLU A 308 -15.39 -25.66 5.12
N VAL A 309 -14.07 -25.50 4.97
CA VAL A 309 -13.43 -24.36 4.29
C VAL A 309 -13.32 -24.67 2.79
N THR A 310 -14.43 -24.50 2.08
CA THR A 310 -14.53 -24.78 0.64
C THR A 310 -14.16 -23.57 -0.22
N ARG A 311 -13.83 -23.82 -1.49
CA ARG A 311 -13.48 -22.78 -2.47
C ARG A 311 -14.60 -21.78 -2.76
N ASP A 312 -15.83 -22.09 -2.37
CA ASP A 312 -16.99 -21.21 -2.53
C ASP A 312 -16.93 -19.97 -1.61
N GLY A 313 -16.06 -20.03 -0.59
CA GLY A 313 -15.92 -19.00 0.42
C GLY A 313 -16.79 -19.26 1.65
N LEU A 314 -16.48 -18.55 2.73
CA LEU A 314 -17.19 -18.65 3.99
C LEU A 314 -17.76 -17.29 4.38
N GLU A 315 -18.85 -17.33 5.11
CA GLU A 315 -19.41 -16.18 5.82
C GLU A 315 -19.43 -16.50 7.31
N TYR A 316 -18.98 -15.58 8.16
CA TYR A 316 -18.97 -15.81 9.60
C TYR A 316 -19.28 -14.54 10.41
N CYS A 317 -19.67 -14.73 11.67
CA CYS A 317 -19.75 -13.69 12.68
C CYS A 317 -19.45 -14.28 14.07
N VAL A 318 -19.08 -13.42 15.01
CA VAL A 318 -18.85 -13.79 16.40
C VAL A 318 -19.91 -13.14 17.28
N VAL A 319 -20.51 -13.91 18.18
CA VAL A 319 -21.62 -13.47 19.03
C VAL A 319 -21.32 -13.84 20.47
N ALA A 320 -21.61 -12.91 21.38
CA ALA A 320 -21.57 -13.14 22.81
C ALA A 320 -22.93 -12.80 23.42
N VAL A 321 -23.45 -13.66 24.28
CA VAL A 321 -24.74 -13.48 24.96
C VAL A 321 -24.51 -13.48 26.46
N ASP A 322 -25.07 -12.50 27.15
CA ASP A 322 -25.01 -12.44 28.61
C ASP A 322 -25.91 -13.50 29.29
N GLU A 323 -25.70 -13.70 30.58
CA GLU A 323 -26.50 -14.62 31.41
C GLU A 323 -27.99 -14.28 31.45
N THR A 324 -28.36 -13.02 31.18
CA THR A 324 -29.75 -12.54 31.21
C THR A 324 -30.50 -12.76 29.90
N LEU A 325 -29.82 -13.21 28.84
CA LEU A 325 -30.34 -13.34 27.46
C LEU A 325 -30.87 -12.04 26.84
N LYS A 326 -30.67 -10.89 27.49
CA LYS A 326 -31.12 -9.58 27.02
C LYS A 326 -29.99 -8.76 26.41
N GLY A 327 -28.74 -9.05 26.80
CA GLY A 327 -27.56 -8.42 26.21
C GLY A 327 -26.90 -9.34 25.20
N ILE A 328 -26.81 -8.90 23.95
CA ILE A 328 -26.09 -9.62 22.89
C ILE A 328 -25.06 -8.68 22.25
N GLY A 329 -23.81 -9.11 22.26
CA GLY A 329 -22.69 -8.50 21.56
C GLY A 329 -22.41 -9.21 20.25
N TYR A 330 -22.02 -8.45 19.23
CA TYR A 330 -21.78 -8.95 17.88
C TYR A 330 -20.48 -8.42 17.31
N SER A 331 -19.85 -9.23 16.47
CA SER A 331 -18.78 -8.81 15.58
C SER A 331 -19.04 -9.46 14.22
N GLY A 332 -19.54 -8.65 13.28
CA GLY A 332 -20.36 -9.12 12.16
C GLY A 332 -21.79 -9.47 12.59
N LEU A 333 -22.75 -9.42 11.66
CA LEU A 333 -24.15 -9.80 11.92
C LEU A 333 -24.59 -10.90 10.95
N PRO A 334 -25.55 -11.76 11.31
CA PRO A 334 -26.14 -12.68 10.34
C PRO A 334 -26.76 -11.97 9.12
N SER A 335 -27.24 -10.72 9.31
CA SER A 335 -27.73 -9.84 8.23
C SER A 335 -26.62 -9.14 7.45
N LEU A 336 -25.42 -9.01 8.04
CA LEU A 336 -24.24 -8.41 7.42
C LEU A 336 -22.98 -9.18 7.84
N PRO A 337 -22.77 -10.39 7.28
CA PRO A 337 -21.72 -11.28 7.75
C PRO A 337 -20.36 -10.90 7.17
N ILE A 338 -19.30 -11.34 7.84
CA ILE A 338 -17.93 -11.15 7.38
C ILE A 338 -17.65 -12.18 6.31
N GLN A 339 -17.24 -11.72 5.13
CA GLN A 339 -16.96 -12.59 3.99
C GLN A 339 -15.48 -12.99 3.98
N MET A 340 -15.24 -14.30 3.92
CA MET A 340 -13.93 -14.92 3.84
C MET A 340 -13.75 -15.56 2.46
N LYS A 341 -12.79 -15.07 1.69
CA LYS A 341 -12.41 -15.66 0.40
C LYS A 341 -11.49 -16.85 0.63
N VAL A 342 -11.82 -17.99 0.02
CA VAL A 342 -11.05 -19.23 0.20
C VAL A 342 -10.29 -19.56 -1.08
N PHE A 343 -8.98 -19.72 -0.96
CA PHE A 343 -8.08 -19.99 -2.08
C PHE A 343 -7.72 -21.48 -2.18
N PRO A 344 -7.57 -22.03 -3.40
CA PRO A 344 -7.35 -23.46 -3.61
C PRO A 344 -5.96 -23.99 -3.20
N ASP A 345 -4.95 -23.12 -3.07
CA ASP A 345 -3.57 -23.48 -2.67
C ASP A 345 -2.91 -22.32 -1.90
N GLY A 346 -2.14 -22.62 -0.84
CA GLY A 346 -1.37 -21.66 -0.03
C GLY A 346 -0.15 -21.01 -0.72
N LYS A 347 -0.16 -20.92 -2.05
CA LYS A 347 0.95 -20.40 -2.87
C LYS A 347 0.53 -19.39 -3.95
N PRO A 348 -0.18 -18.31 -3.57
CA PRO A 348 0.06 -17.01 -4.23
C PRO A 348 0.64 -15.95 -3.28
N TRP A 349 0.66 -16.17 -1.97
CA TRP A 349 0.94 -15.13 -0.98
C TRP A 349 2.32 -15.22 -0.32
N ARG A 350 3.16 -16.18 -0.71
CA ARG A 350 4.61 -16.16 -0.42
C ARG A 350 5.29 -15.12 -1.33
N ILE A 351 5.10 -13.85 -0.98
CA ILE A 351 6.13 -12.81 -0.85
C ILE A 351 7.08 -12.66 -2.07
N LEU A 352 7.07 -11.47 -2.68
CA LEU A 352 7.97 -10.95 -3.74
C LEU A 352 7.49 -11.00 -5.19
N GLY A 353 6.49 -11.80 -5.55
CA GLY A 353 6.04 -11.94 -6.94
C GLY A 353 5.37 -10.71 -7.58
N GLY A 354 5.00 -9.68 -6.81
CA GLY A 354 4.39 -8.45 -7.34
C GLY A 354 5.41 -7.38 -7.73
N THR A 355 6.43 -7.17 -6.90
CA THR A 355 7.55 -6.26 -7.17
C THR A 355 8.57 -6.88 -8.11
N ILE A 356 8.87 -8.18 -7.93
CA ILE A 356 9.55 -8.97 -8.95
C ILE A 356 8.63 -9.16 -10.16
N GLY A 357 7.31 -9.15 -10.00
CA GLY A 357 6.29 -9.23 -11.07
C GLY A 357 6.43 -8.13 -12.13
N ALA A 358 6.52 -6.87 -11.69
CA ALA A 358 6.78 -5.74 -12.58
C ALA A 358 8.18 -5.84 -13.23
N ALA A 359 9.20 -6.22 -12.45
CA ALA A 359 10.54 -6.50 -12.99
C ALA A 359 10.56 -7.71 -13.95
N THR A 360 9.68 -8.70 -13.78
CA THR A 360 9.54 -9.93 -14.59
C THR A 360 8.67 -9.74 -15.80
N LEU A 361 7.69 -8.83 -15.78
CA LEU A 361 7.00 -8.39 -17.00
C LEU A 361 7.98 -7.60 -17.88
N SER A 362 8.86 -6.78 -17.29
CA SER A 362 9.96 -6.13 -18.00
C SER A 362 11.01 -7.12 -18.54
N THR A 363 11.47 -8.09 -17.73
CA THR A 363 12.42 -9.13 -18.21
C THR A 363 11.77 -10.19 -19.11
N ALA A 364 10.47 -10.44 -19.04
CA ALA A 364 9.75 -11.30 -19.98
C ALA A 364 9.50 -10.61 -21.31
N THR A 365 9.23 -9.30 -21.31
CA THR A 365 9.20 -8.48 -22.54
C THR A 365 10.56 -8.53 -23.24
N TYR A 366 11.66 -8.43 -22.47
CA TYR A 366 13.04 -8.61 -22.93
C TYR A 366 13.31 -10.00 -23.55
N LEU A 367 12.82 -11.09 -22.95
CA LEU A 367 13.01 -12.45 -23.50
C LEU A 367 12.18 -12.72 -24.77
N ILE A 368 11.03 -12.07 -24.93
CA ILE A 368 10.17 -12.22 -26.10
C ILE A 368 10.75 -11.44 -27.29
N LEU A 369 11.28 -10.23 -27.08
CA LEU A 369 11.94 -9.43 -28.12
C LEU A 369 13.24 -10.08 -28.62
N ARG A 370 14.04 -10.68 -27.74
CA ARG A 370 15.26 -11.45 -28.12
C ARG A 370 14.97 -12.67 -29.01
N LYS A 371 13.74 -13.20 -28.99
CA LYS A 371 13.35 -14.41 -29.74
C LYS A 371 12.66 -14.13 -31.08
N GLN A 372 12.36 -12.87 -31.40
CA GLN A 372 11.97 -12.49 -32.76
C GLN A 372 13.22 -12.17 -33.57
N LYS A 373 14.00 -13.23 -33.87
CA LYS A 373 14.96 -13.23 -34.96
C LYS A 373 14.27 -13.54 -36.28
#